data_AF-A0A7V0ZKV0-F1
#
_entry.id   AF-A0A7V0ZKV0-F1
#
_cell.length_a   1.000
_cell.length_b   1.000
_cell.length_c   1.000
_cell.angle_alpha   90.00
_cell.angle_beta   90.00
_cell.angle_gamma   90.00
#
_symmetry.space_group_name_H-M   'P 1'
#
loop_
_entity.id
_entity.type
_entity.pdbx_description
1 polymer ?
#
loop_
_entity_poly.entity_id
_entity_poly.type
_entity_poly.pdbx_seq_one_letter_code
_entity_poly.pdbx_strand_id
1 'polypeptide(L)'
;LWTDYQGKLEFSAGQTQAVEYAIALRSLFAKTESNIPWLEDALARLGEDKLVEIRLRWALAEQDWVALEQTLPKLSEQQRGDSAWRYWQAVAQERRGDNESATQILQALAGERGYYSFLAADKLGQVYAFNNQPLAPQDPVRVSLQRQPVVQRIEELRFHEEESLAHSEWFKVLQDSDDNPAQQRQLAQLASQQGWHRMAIDAANRAKAWDALDLRFPTPYQKTFKHYAAVRQVPSTELMAIARRESAFSPQARSPVGARGLMQIMPATGKQVASSLGQPHSGADLYQVEHNVLLGSAYYRQLLDRFGGNRVFALTAYNAGPHRVDRWRNKQGQEVPVDIWIETIPYKETRNYVQAVLSYNVVFQYLLGDAHRLLTPEEEQAQY
;
A
#
# COMPACT_ATOMS: atom_id res chain seq x y z
N LEU A 1 -13.95 13.93 34.84
CA LEU A 1 -14.41 12.64 35.42
C LEU A 1 -13.24 11.72 35.71
N TRP A 2 -12.42 11.31 34.73
CA TRP A 2 -11.29 10.41 34.97
C TRP A 2 -10.32 10.91 36.06
N THR A 3 -9.85 12.16 35.95
CA THR A 3 -8.97 12.79 36.95
C THR A 3 -9.59 12.84 38.35
N ASP A 4 -10.91 12.99 38.44
CA ASP A 4 -11.64 12.98 39.71
C ASP A 4 -11.70 11.57 40.30
N TYR A 5 -11.92 10.54 39.47
CA TYR A 5 -11.90 9.15 39.93
C TYR A 5 -10.50 8.67 40.33
N GLN A 6 -9.44 9.06 39.61
CA GLN A 6 -8.06 8.76 39.99
C GLN A 6 -7.70 9.30 41.39
N GLY A 7 -8.28 10.43 41.79
CA GLY A 7 -8.09 10.98 43.14
C GLY A 7 -8.91 10.29 44.23
N LYS A 8 -9.89 9.45 43.89
CA LYS A 8 -10.87 8.86 44.81
C LYS A 8 -10.82 7.34 44.92
N LEU A 9 -10.30 6.67 43.89
CA LEU A 9 -10.29 5.21 43.77
C LEU A 9 -8.87 4.72 43.46
N GLU A 10 -8.53 3.55 43.97
CA GLU A 10 -7.28 2.88 43.63
C GLU A 10 -7.43 2.11 42.31
N PHE A 11 -6.51 2.35 41.38
CA PHE A 11 -6.43 1.64 40.11
C PHE A 11 -5.04 1.00 39.97
N SER A 12 -5.00 -0.20 39.41
CA SER A 12 -3.72 -0.78 38.99
C SER A 12 -3.12 0.02 37.82
N ALA A 13 -1.82 -0.15 37.57
CA ALA A 13 -1.16 0.43 36.41
C ALA A 13 -1.83 0.02 35.09
N GLY A 14 -2.22 -1.25 34.96
CA GLY A 14 -2.92 -1.77 33.78
C GLY A 14 -4.32 -1.18 33.62
N GLN A 15 -5.08 -0.98 34.71
CA GLN A 15 -6.39 -0.33 34.65
C GLN A 15 -6.26 1.14 34.25
N THR A 16 -5.30 1.85 34.83
CA THR A 16 -4.99 3.24 34.50
C THR A 16 -4.64 3.37 33.01
N GLN A 17 -3.73 2.53 32.51
CA GLN A 17 -3.34 2.53 31.09
C GLN A 17 -4.53 2.26 30.17
N ALA A 18 -5.38 1.27 30.49
CA ALA A 18 -6.54 0.92 29.67
C ALA A 18 -7.56 2.08 29.59
N VAL A 19 -7.82 2.77 30.70
CA VAL A 19 -8.75 3.90 30.73
C VAL A 19 -8.16 5.11 30.00
N GLU A 20 -6.90 5.47 30.28
CA GLU A 20 -6.25 6.59 29.59
C GLU A 20 -6.14 6.36 28.09
N TYR A 21 -5.80 5.13 27.66
CA TYR A 21 -5.82 4.75 26.25
C TYR A 21 -7.19 4.96 25.61
N ALA A 22 -8.27 4.52 26.28
CA ALA A 22 -9.62 4.67 25.76
C ALA A 22 -10.04 6.15 25.65
N ILE A 23 -9.68 6.98 26.63
CA ILE A 23 -9.96 8.42 26.62
C ILE A 23 -9.15 9.12 25.53
N ALA A 24 -7.87 8.80 25.39
CA ALA A 24 -6.99 9.35 24.38
C ALA A 24 -7.49 9.00 22.97
N LEU A 25 -7.77 7.72 22.72
CA LEU A 25 -8.31 7.25 21.44
C LEU A 25 -9.60 7.97 21.06
N ARG A 26 -10.55 8.10 22.01
CA ARG A 26 -11.81 8.82 21.77
C ARG A 26 -11.58 10.31 21.53
N SER A 27 -10.69 10.95 22.29
CA SER A 27 -10.37 12.38 22.12
C SER A 27 -9.75 12.66 20.75
N LEU A 28 -8.88 11.75 20.26
CA LEU A 28 -8.25 11.84 18.94
C LEU A 28 -9.27 11.71 17.80
N PHE A 29 -10.19 10.74 17.87
CA PHE A 29 -11.23 10.57 16.84
C PHE A 29 -12.29 11.67 16.88
N ALA A 30 -12.64 12.15 18.07
CA ALA A 30 -13.59 13.25 18.25
C ALA A 30 -12.98 14.62 17.96
N LYS A 31 -11.64 14.70 17.84
CA LYS A 31 -10.88 15.96 17.71
C LYS A 31 -11.28 16.97 18.79
N THR A 32 -11.39 16.51 20.04
CA THR A 32 -11.85 17.35 21.15
C THR A 32 -10.75 18.32 21.59
N GLU A 33 -10.77 19.55 21.07
CA GLU A 33 -9.75 20.58 21.34
C GLU A 33 -9.55 20.84 22.84
N SER A 34 -10.64 20.86 23.63
CA SER A 34 -10.57 21.09 25.08
C SER A 34 -9.76 20.03 25.84
N ASN A 35 -9.57 18.85 25.23
CA ASN A 35 -8.80 17.75 25.82
C ASN A 35 -7.34 17.76 25.39
N ILE A 36 -6.91 18.62 24.46
CA ILE A 36 -5.53 18.64 23.94
C ILE A 36 -4.49 18.71 25.07
N PRO A 37 -4.59 19.60 26.07
CA PRO A 37 -3.57 19.66 27.13
C PRO A 37 -3.39 18.32 27.86
N TRP A 38 -4.50 17.66 28.23
CA TRP A 38 -4.44 16.35 28.87
C TRP A 38 -3.94 15.25 27.91
N LEU A 39 -4.36 15.32 26.65
CA LEU A 39 -4.00 14.35 25.62
C LEU A 39 -2.49 14.38 25.34
N GLU A 40 -1.88 15.57 25.24
CA GLU A 40 -0.45 15.69 24.97
C GLU A 40 0.40 15.00 26.06
N ASP A 41 0.00 15.14 27.33
CA ASP A 41 0.66 14.45 28.44
C ASP A 41 0.36 12.94 28.42
N ALA A 42 -0.88 12.55 28.12
CA ALA A 42 -1.30 11.15 28.05
C ALA A 42 -0.53 10.40 26.95
N LEU A 43 -0.30 11.00 25.79
CA LEU A 43 0.48 10.41 24.70
C LEU A 43 1.91 10.07 25.14
N ALA A 44 2.56 10.98 25.88
CA ALA A 44 3.91 10.77 26.39
C ALA A 44 3.97 9.68 27.47
N ARG A 45 2.98 9.63 28.37
CA ARG A 45 2.92 8.61 29.43
C ARG A 45 2.56 7.22 28.90
N LEU A 46 1.64 7.13 27.93
CA LEU A 46 1.20 5.85 27.37
C LEU A 46 2.26 5.21 26.49
N GLY A 47 3.06 6.00 25.76
CA GLY A 47 4.09 5.46 24.85
C GLY A 47 3.52 4.61 23.71
N GLU A 48 2.26 4.87 23.32
CA GLU A 48 1.52 4.08 22.34
C GLU A 48 1.60 4.71 20.95
N ASP A 49 2.49 4.20 20.10
CA ASP A 49 2.73 4.71 18.75
C ASP A 49 1.44 4.92 17.96
N LYS A 50 0.49 3.98 18.06
CA LYS A 50 -0.80 4.09 17.37
C LYS A 50 -1.56 5.37 17.73
N LEU A 51 -1.53 5.82 18.98
CA LEU A 51 -2.21 7.05 19.40
C LEU A 51 -1.42 8.28 18.90
N VAL A 52 -0.10 8.23 19.00
CA VAL A 52 0.80 9.30 18.54
C VAL A 52 0.66 9.50 17.02
N GLU A 53 0.62 8.43 16.22
CA GLU A 53 0.42 8.52 14.78
C GLU A 53 -0.94 9.13 14.40
N ILE A 54 -2.01 8.86 15.16
CA ILE A 54 -3.31 9.49 14.92
C ILE A 54 -3.21 10.99 15.21
N ARG A 55 -2.51 11.38 16.28
CA ARG A 55 -2.26 12.80 16.60
C ARG A 55 -1.43 13.50 15.53
N LEU A 56 -0.40 12.84 15.01
CA LEU A 56 0.43 13.35 13.91
C LEU A 56 -0.41 13.58 12.64
N ARG A 57 -1.24 12.61 12.25
CA ARG A 57 -2.15 12.78 11.11
C ARG A 57 -3.21 13.86 11.33
N TRP A 58 -3.67 14.02 12.57
CA TRP A 58 -4.54 15.14 12.92
C TRP A 58 -3.81 16.48 12.71
N ALA A 59 -2.58 16.62 13.23
CA ALA A 59 -1.76 17.82 13.02
C ALA A 59 -1.51 18.08 11.53
N LEU A 60 -1.19 17.06 10.73
CA LEU A 60 -1.02 17.17 9.27
C LEU A 60 -2.30 17.65 8.59
N ALA A 61 -3.46 17.10 8.95
CA ALA A 61 -4.75 17.49 8.36
C ALA A 61 -5.12 18.95 8.64
N GLU A 62 -4.66 19.51 9.76
CA GLU A 62 -4.81 20.92 10.12
C GLU A 62 -3.64 21.79 9.69
N GLN A 63 -2.59 21.18 9.13
CA GLN A 63 -1.31 21.82 8.83
C GLN A 63 -0.72 22.55 10.06
N ASP A 64 -0.96 22.01 11.25
CA ASP A 64 -0.40 22.48 12.51
C ASP A 64 1.00 21.90 12.70
N TRP A 65 1.98 22.59 12.10
CA TRP A 65 3.39 22.19 12.14
C TRP A 65 3.99 22.22 13.55
N VAL A 66 3.49 23.11 14.43
CA VAL A 66 3.95 23.18 15.82
C VAL A 66 3.53 21.93 16.57
N ALA A 67 2.26 21.53 16.45
CA ALA A 67 1.78 20.28 17.03
C ALA A 67 2.50 19.05 16.46
N LEU A 68 2.77 19.05 15.15
CA LEU A 68 3.51 17.96 14.50
C LEU A 68 4.90 17.79 15.12
N GLU A 69 5.68 18.87 15.23
CA GLU A 69 7.03 18.85 15.81
C GLU A 69 7.04 18.47 17.30
N GLN A 70 6.02 18.89 18.07
CA GLN A 70 5.89 18.50 19.48
C GLN A 70 5.48 17.03 19.66
N THR A 71 4.74 16.48 18.70
CA THR A 71 4.22 15.11 18.77
C THR A 71 5.23 14.09 18.23
N LEU A 72 6.00 14.42 17.19
CA LEU A 72 6.96 13.51 16.54
C LEU A 72 7.92 12.82 17.52
N PRO A 73 8.53 13.52 18.50
CA PRO A 73 9.44 12.90 19.48
C PRO A 73 8.77 11.87 20.39
N LYS A 74 7.43 11.83 20.47
CA LYS A 74 6.67 10.88 21.31
C LYS A 74 6.56 9.49 20.69
N LEU A 75 6.88 9.35 19.40
CA LEU A 75 7.00 8.04 18.76
C LEU A 75 8.20 7.26 19.30
N SER A 76 8.09 5.94 19.35
CA SER A 76 9.21 5.03 19.60
C SER A 76 10.32 5.22 18.57
N GLU A 77 11.56 4.86 18.91
CA GLU A 77 12.69 4.96 17.98
C GLU A 77 12.45 4.17 16.69
N GLN A 78 11.87 2.97 16.82
CA GLN A 78 11.48 2.14 15.67
C GLN A 78 10.49 2.89 14.78
N GLN A 79 9.41 3.43 15.36
CA GLN A 79 8.38 4.10 14.57
C GLN A 79 8.87 5.43 14.00
N ARG A 80 9.73 6.19 14.68
CA ARG A 80 10.40 7.38 14.10
C ARG A 80 11.29 7.04 12.90
N GLY A 81 11.85 5.83 12.86
CA GLY A 81 12.64 5.34 11.74
C GLY A 81 11.83 5.06 10.47
N ASP A 82 10.50 4.94 10.57
CA ASP A 82 9.66 4.71 9.40
C ASP A 82 9.76 5.86 8.40
N SER A 83 9.76 5.53 7.11
CA SER A 83 9.93 6.49 6.01
C SER A 83 8.90 7.63 6.03
N ALA A 84 7.67 7.35 6.45
CA ALA A 84 6.62 8.35 6.60
C ALA A 84 7.02 9.47 7.57
N TRP A 85 7.46 9.09 8.78
CA TRP A 85 7.72 10.06 9.84
C TRP A 85 9.05 10.78 9.65
N ARG A 86 10.05 10.13 9.03
CA ARG A 86 11.24 10.83 8.54
C ARG A 86 10.89 11.88 7.48
N TYR A 87 10.03 11.55 6.51
CA TYR A 87 9.61 12.51 5.49
C TYR A 87 8.90 13.71 6.11
N TRP A 88 7.93 13.49 6.99
CA TRP A 88 7.21 14.57 7.66
C TRP A 88 8.09 15.40 8.61
N GLN A 89 9.09 14.79 9.24
CA GLN A 89 10.10 15.51 9.99
C GLN A 89 10.90 16.45 9.07
N ALA A 90 11.33 15.97 7.90
CA ALA A 90 12.03 16.81 6.93
C ALA A 90 11.16 17.98 6.45
N VAL A 91 9.90 17.72 6.10
CA VAL A 91 8.95 18.78 5.69
C VAL A 91 8.75 19.83 6.79
N ALA A 92 8.64 19.40 8.06
CA ALA A 92 8.54 20.33 9.18
C ALA A 92 9.81 21.19 9.33
N GLN A 93 10.99 20.58 9.17
CA GLN A 93 12.28 21.26 9.23
C GLN A 93 12.46 22.30 8.10
N GLU A 94 12.05 22.01 6.88
CA GLU A 94 12.10 23.00 5.78
C GLU A 94 11.20 24.20 6.07
N ARG A 95 10.00 23.96 6.62
CA ARG A 95 9.04 25.04 6.90
C ARG A 95 9.52 26.00 7.98
N ARG A 96 10.34 25.55 8.93
CA ARG A 96 10.99 26.43 9.93
C ARG A 96 12.31 27.03 9.44
N GLY A 97 12.74 26.74 8.22
CA GLY A 97 13.98 27.25 7.62
C GLY A 97 15.24 26.41 7.88
N ASP A 98 15.12 25.24 8.49
CA ASP A 98 16.23 24.29 8.73
C ASP A 98 16.43 23.39 7.50
N ASN A 99 16.80 24.02 6.39
CA ASN A 99 16.90 23.36 5.09
C ASN A 99 18.05 22.33 5.03
N GLU A 100 19.12 22.51 5.82
CA GLU A 100 20.24 21.58 5.84
C GLU A 100 19.85 20.24 6.44
N SER A 101 19.25 20.26 7.65
CA SER A 101 18.79 19.03 8.32
C SER A 101 17.72 18.32 7.50
N ALA A 102 16.77 19.07 6.94
CA ALA A 102 15.75 18.49 6.09
C ALA A 102 16.33 17.83 4.84
N THR A 103 17.26 18.49 4.17
CA THR A 103 17.93 17.96 2.97
C THR A 103 18.66 16.65 3.29
N GLN A 104 19.33 16.55 4.44
CA GLN A 104 20.00 15.31 4.86
C GLN A 104 19.00 14.15 5.02
N ILE A 105 17.85 14.40 5.65
CA ILE A 105 16.80 13.38 5.81
C ILE A 105 16.22 12.98 4.45
N LEU A 106 15.92 13.95 3.58
CA LEU A 106 15.39 13.69 2.25
C LEU A 106 16.39 12.92 1.38
N GLN A 107 17.69 13.23 1.46
CA GLN A 107 18.73 12.51 0.71
C GLN A 107 18.83 11.04 1.15
N ALA A 108 18.78 10.80 2.46
CA ALA A 108 18.75 9.43 3.00
C ALA A 108 17.50 8.67 2.51
N LEU A 109 16.32 9.32 2.55
CA LEU A 109 15.07 8.74 2.05
C LEU A 109 15.11 8.45 0.54
N ALA A 110 15.66 9.36 -0.26
CA ALA A 110 15.75 9.24 -1.71
C ALA A 110 16.64 8.06 -2.16
N GLY A 111 17.58 7.63 -1.31
CA GLY A 111 18.38 6.42 -1.52
C GLY A 111 17.64 5.10 -1.26
N GLU A 112 16.44 5.15 -0.69
CA GLU A 112 15.58 4.00 -0.43
C GLU A 112 14.49 3.83 -1.51
N ARG A 113 13.62 2.83 -1.36
CA ARG A 113 12.55 2.54 -2.32
C ARG A 113 11.19 2.45 -1.63
N GLY A 114 10.27 3.31 -2.04
CA GLY A 114 8.90 3.36 -1.52
C GLY A 114 8.26 4.72 -1.77
N TYR A 115 7.00 4.88 -1.36
CA TYR A 115 6.21 6.10 -1.60
C TYR A 115 6.93 7.37 -1.13
N TYR A 116 7.34 7.39 0.15
CA TYR A 116 8.04 8.54 0.74
C TYR A 116 9.46 8.74 0.22
N SER A 117 10.13 7.68 -0.19
CA SER A 117 11.45 7.76 -0.85
C SER A 117 11.35 8.41 -2.24
N PHE A 118 10.31 8.05 -3.00
CA PHE A 118 10.07 8.66 -4.31
C PHE A 118 9.64 10.12 -4.17
N LEU A 119 8.79 10.48 -3.19
CA LEU A 119 8.49 11.88 -2.86
C LEU A 119 9.75 12.67 -2.49
N ALA A 120 10.64 12.10 -1.66
CA ALA A 120 11.89 12.75 -1.30
C ALA A 120 12.80 12.97 -2.52
N ALA A 121 12.88 11.99 -3.42
CA ALA A 121 13.62 12.12 -4.67
C ALA A 121 13.01 13.19 -5.60
N ASP A 122 11.68 13.22 -5.77
CA ASP A 122 10.98 14.27 -6.53
C ASP A 122 11.28 15.66 -5.97
N LYS A 123 11.20 15.81 -4.65
CA LYS A 123 11.46 17.08 -3.96
C LYS A 123 12.90 17.57 -4.11
N LEU A 124 13.86 16.65 -4.19
CA LEU A 124 15.28 16.95 -4.40
C LEU A 124 15.66 17.06 -5.89
N GLY A 125 14.74 16.78 -6.82
CA GLY A 125 15.05 16.68 -8.25
C GLY A 125 16.02 15.54 -8.59
N GLN A 126 16.00 14.45 -7.81
CA GLN A 126 16.87 13.29 -7.98
C GLN A 126 16.16 12.16 -8.71
N VAL A 127 16.95 11.28 -9.34
CA VAL A 127 16.43 10.04 -9.90
C VAL A 127 16.04 9.05 -8.81
N TYR A 128 15.00 8.26 -9.05
CA TYR A 128 14.54 7.25 -8.09
C TYR A 128 15.56 6.13 -7.89
N ALA A 129 15.83 5.80 -6.62
CA ALA A 129 16.62 4.63 -6.26
C ALA A 129 15.76 3.35 -6.35
N PHE A 130 15.93 2.60 -7.43
CA PHE A 130 15.23 1.31 -7.60
C PHE A 130 15.89 0.18 -6.81
N ASN A 131 17.17 0.30 -6.46
CA ASN A 131 17.95 -0.71 -5.73
C ASN A 131 17.69 -2.14 -6.25
N ASN A 132 17.64 -2.30 -7.58
CA ASN A 132 17.29 -3.57 -8.19
C ASN A 132 18.49 -4.53 -8.14
N GLN A 133 18.32 -5.67 -7.48
CA GLN A 133 19.28 -6.76 -7.39
C GLN A 133 18.59 -8.07 -7.82
N PRO A 134 18.52 -8.36 -9.13
CA PRO A 134 17.89 -9.57 -9.63
C PRO A 134 18.58 -10.83 -9.09
N LEU A 135 17.79 -11.84 -8.75
CA LEU A 135 18.32 -13.11 -8.26
C LEU A 135 18.50 -14.08 -9.44
N ALA A 136 19.76 -14.31 -9.84
CA ALA A 136 20.09 -15.20 -10.96
C ALA A 136 19.72 -16.67 -10.66
N PRO A 137 19.05 -17.38 -11.60
CA PRO A 137 18.79 -18.82 -11.49
C PRO A 137 20.05 -19.63 -11.16
N GLN A 138 19.94 -20.58 -10.23
CA GLN A 138 20.99 -21.57 -9.97
C GLN A 138 20.47 -22.99 -10.29
N ASP A 139 20.93 -23.56 -11.40
CA ASP A 139 20.40 -24.83 -11.93
C ASP A 139 20.54 -26.04 -10.97
N PRO A 140 21.68 -26.27 -10.28
CA PRO A 140 21.80 -27.41 -9.36
C PRO A 140 20.80 -27.34 -8.19
N VAL A 141 20.54 -26.13 -7.69
CA VAL A 141 19.60 -25.86 -6.60
C VAL A 141 18.16 -26.10 -7.06
N ARG A 142 17.83 -25.63 -8.27
CA ARG A 142 16.51 -25.83 -8.88
C ARG A 142 16.15 -27.30 -8.99
N VAL A 143 17.05 -28.14 -9.51
CA VAL A 143 16.81 -29.59 -9.66
C VAL A 143 16.58 -30.24 -8.29
N SER A 144 17.29 -29.81 -7.25
CA SER A 144 17.07 -30.30 -5.89
C SER A 144 15.69 -29.93 -5.35
N LEU A 145 15.27 -28.67 -5.52
CA LEU A 145 13.95 -28.20 -5.08
C LEU A 145 12.80 -28.90 -5.81
N GLN A 146 12.90 -29.10 -7.13
CA GLN A 146 11.88 -29.80 -7.92
C GLN A 146 11.67 -31.27 -7.50
N ARG A 147 12.68 -31.88 -6.85
CA ARG A 147 12.57 -33.25 -6.31
C ARG A 147 11.92 -33.30 -4.93
N GLN A 148 11.63 -32.16 -4.31
CA GLN A 148 10.96 -32.15 -3.01
C GLN A 148 9.50 -32.61 -3.17
N PRO A 149 9.03 -33.55 -2.33
CA PRO A 149 7.66 -34.04 -2.43
C PRO A 149 6.60 -32.92 -2.37
N VAL A 150 6.83 -31.86 -1.60
CA VAL A 150 5.89 -30.72 -1.52
C VAL A 150 5.81 -29.94 -2.82
N VAL A 151 6.95 -29.75 -3.52
CA VAL A 151 6.97 -29.05 -4.81
C VAL A 151 6.24 -29.87 -5.87
N GLN A 152 6.45 -31.20 -5.88
CA GLN A 152 5.71 -32.10 -6.77
C GLN A 152 4.21 -32.08 -6.50
N ARG A 153 3.78 -32.09 -5.23
CA ARG A 153 2.35 -31.94 -4.89
C ARG A 153 1.77 -30.63 -5.41
N ILE A 154 2.52 -29.52 -5.31
CA ILE A 154 2.09 -28.23 -5.84
C ILE A 154 1.96 -28.28 -7.37
N GLU A 155 2.93 -28.89 -8.06
CA GLU A 155 2.86 -29.10 -9.52
C GLU A 155 1.60 -29.88 -9.92
N GLU A 156 1.31 -31.00 -9.25
CA GLU A 156 0.12 -31.82 -9.52
C GLU A 156 -1.19 -31.07 -9.22
N LEU A 157 -1.27 -30.38 -8.08
CA LEU A 157 -2.47 -29.60 -7.73
C LEU A 157 -2.75 -28.50 -8.75
N ARG A 158 -1.69 -27.79 -9.21
CA ARG A 158 -1.85 -26.77 -10.26
C ARG A 158 -2.20 -27.36 -11.61
N PHE A 159 -1.66 -28.54 -11.95
CA PHE A 159 -2.02 -29.28 -13.16
C PHE A 159 -3.53 -29.63 -13.18
N HIS A 160 -4.10 -29.93 -12.01
CA HIS A 160 -5.53 -30.18 -11.83
C HIS A 160 -6.38 -28.93 -11.56
N GLU A 161 -5.82 -27.72 -11.72
CA GLU A 161 -6.50 -26.44 -11.48
C GLU A 161 -6.95 -26.21 -10.02
N GLU A 162 -6.41 -26.97 -9.06
CA GLU A 162 -6.67 -26.87 -7.63
C GLU A 162 -5.79 -25.78 -6.97
N GLU A 163 -5.87 -24.55 -7.47
CA GLU A 163 -4.97 -23.44 -7.08
C GLU A 163 -5.02 -23.10 -5.58
N SER A 164 -6.17 -23.26 -4.92
CA SER A 164 -6.31 -22.99 -3.49
C SER A 164 -5.54 -24.00 -2.62
N LEU A 165 -5.59 -25.28 -3.00
CA LEU A 165 -4.83 -26.36 -2.35
C LEU A 165 -3.34 -26.20 -2.64
N ALA A 166 -2.97 -25.89 -3.90
CA ALA A 166 -1.59 -25.61 -4.27
C ALA A 166 -1.01 -24.45 -3.45
N HIS A 167 -1.78 -23.37 -3.24
CA HIS A 167 -1.34 -22.24 -2.42
C HIS A 167 -1.24 -22.58 -0.93
N SER A 168 -2.07 -23.50 -0.43
CA SER A 168 -1.99 -24.00 0.95
C SER A 168 -0.69 -24.80 1.19
N GLU A 169 -0.32 -25.69 0.26
CA GLU A 169 0.96 -26.40 0.28
C GLU A 169 2.15 -25.43 0.17
N TRP A 170 2.04 -24.41 -0.69
CA TRP A 170 3.06 -23.37 -0.82
C TRP A 170 3.26 -22.58 0.49
N PHE A 171 2.17 -22.20 1.15
CA PHE A 171 2.25 -21.51 2.43
C PHE A 171 2.93 -22.38 3.49
N LYS A 172 2.63 -23.69 3.51
CA LYS A 172 3.24 -24.63 4.45
C LYS A 172 4.75 -24.74 4.24
N VAL A 173 5.24 -24.92 3.01
CA VAL A 173 6.69 -24.99 2.76
C VAL A 173 7.41 -23.67 3.07
N LEU A 174 6.74 -22.53 2.87
CA LEU A 174 7.28 -21.22 3.25
C LEU A 174 7.36 -21.03 4.77
N GLN A 175 6.36 -21.50 5.51
CA GLN A 175 6.35 -21.50 6.97
C GLN A 175 7.44 -22.42 7.54
N ASP A 176 7.61 -23.61 6.95
CA ASP A 176 8.62 -24.58 7.37
C ASP A 176 10.06 -24.10 7.06
N SER A 177 10.22 -23.03 6.29
CA SER A 177 11.50 -22.42 5.93
C SER A 177 11.72 -21.02 6.53
N ASP A 178 10.99 -20.65 7.59
CA ASP A 178 11.07 -19.34 8.25
C ASP A 178 12.48 -18.94 8.68
N ASP A 179 13.24 -19.90 9.18
CA ASP A 179 14.62 -19.69 9.63
C ASP A 179 15.64 -19.79 8.47
N ASN A 180 15.18 -19.96 7.22
CA ASN A 180 16.04 -20.11 6.04
C ASN A 180 15.65 -19.18 4.87
N PRO A 181 15.98 -17.87 4.96
CA PRO A 181 15.73 -16.91 3.88
C PRO A 181 16.40 -17.27 2.56
N ALA A 182 17.52 -18.02 2.59
CA ALA A 182 18.19 -18.48 1.37
C ALA A 182 17.31 -19.48 0.61
N GLN A 183 16.72 -20.45 1.31
CA GLN A 183 15.77 -21.38 0.71
C GLN A 183 14.52 -20.68 0.18
N GLN A 184 13.97 -19.71 0.92
CA GLN A 184 12.82 -18.91 0.46
C GLN A 184 13.14 -18.13 -0.82
N ARG A 185 14.36 -17.58 -0.97
CA ARG A 185 14.81 -16.97 -2.24
C ARG A 185 14.85 -17.99 -3.39
N GLN A 186 15.36 -19.18 -3.14
CA GLN A 186 15.43 -20.23 -4.17
C GLN A 186 14.03 -20.72 -4.57
N LEU A 187 13.10 -20.84 -3.62
CA LEU A 187 11.69 -21.11 -3.87
C LEU A 187 11.05 -20.00 -4.71
N ALA A 188 11.33 -18.72 -4.41
CA ALA A 188 10.85 -17.59 -5.20
C ALA A 188 11.32 -17.67 -6.66
N GLN A 189 12.58 -18.03 -6.89
CA GLN A 189 13.14 -18.22 -8.23
C GLN A 189 12.47 -19.39 -8.97
N LEU A 190 12.31 -20.54 -8.30
CA LEU A 190 11.61 -21.70 -8.87
C LEU A 190 10.19 -21.33 -9.28
N ALA A 191 9.41 -20.72 -8.38
CA ALA A 191 8.05 -20.29 -8.65
C ALA A 191 8.00 -19.30 -9.82
N SER A 192 8.93 -18.34 -9.90
CA SER A 192 8.99 -17.38 -11.01
C SER A 192 9.25 -18.08 -12.35
N GLN A 193 10.18 -19.02 -12.41
CA GLN A 193 10.50 -19.78 -13.62
C GLN A 193 9.34 -20.66 -14.11
N GLN A 194 8.56 -21.19 -13.17
CA GLN A 194 7.38 -22.00 -13.49
C GLN A 194 6.13 -21.14 -13.81
N GLY A 195 6.24 -19.80 -13.73
CA GLY A 195 5.11 -18.89 -13.95
C GLY A 195 4.14 -18.79 -12.76
N TRP A 196 4.54 -19.24 -11.58
CA TRP A 196 3.72 -19.21 -10.35
C TRP A 196 3.85 -17.84 -9.69
N HIS A 197 3.42 -16.79 -10.38
CA HIS A 197 3.72 -15.39 -10.04
C HIS A 197 3.35 -15.02 -8.60
N ARG A 198 2.16 -15.41 -8.12
CA ARG A 198 1.74 -15.18 -6.73
C ARG A 198 2.70 -15.83 -5.73
N MET A 199 3.07 -17.08 -5.98
CA MET A 199 3.96 -17.87 -5.12
C MET A 199 5.37 -17.29 -5.07
N ALA A 200 5.88 -16.83 -6.22
CA ALA A 200 7.17 -16.13 -6.32
C ALA A 200 7.18 -14.86 -5.46
N ILE A 201 6.12 -14.06 -5.56
CA ILE A 201 5.93 -12.84 -4.76
C ILE A 201 5.88 -13.17 -3.26
N ASP A 202 5.12 -14.19 -2.87
CA ASP A 202 4.97 -14.60 -1.47
C ASP A 202 6.33 -15.02 -0.87
N ALA A 203 7.09 -15.85 -1.59
CA ALA A 203 8.40 -16.32 -1.17
C ALA A 203 9.43 -15.18 -1.10
N ALA A 204 9.46 -14.29 -2.09
CA ALA A 204 10.36 -13.13 -2.09
C ALA A 204 10.06 -12.17 -0.94
N ASN A 205 8.78 -11.93 -0.62
CA ASN A 205 8.40 -11.09 0.51
C ASN A 205 8.75 -11.75 1.85
N ARG A 206 8.54 -13.07 1.99
CA ARG A 206 8.90 -13.79 3.22
C ARG A 206 10.41 -13.80 3.48
N ALA A 207 11.20 -13.96 2.41
CA ALA A 207 12.65 -13.86 2.44
C ALA A 207 13.19 -12.44 2.68
N LYS A 208 12.31 -11.43 2.76
CA LYS A 208 12.66 -10.00 2.77
C LYS A 208 13.60 -9.62 1.62
N ALA A 209 13.45 -10.28 0.47
CA ALA A 209 14.23 -10.03 -0.74
C ALA A 209 13.71 -8.78 -1.47
N TRP A 210 13.69 -7.65 -0.78
CA TRP A 210 13.01 -6.44 -1.24
C TRP A 210 13.54 -5.93 -2.60
N ASP A 211 14.82 -6.14 -2.85
CA ASP A 211 15.55 -5.68 -4.03
C ASP A 211 15.46 -6.63 -5.24
N ALA A 212 14.91 -7.83 -5.07
CA ALA A 212 14.64 -8.76 -6.18
C ALA A 212 13.35 -8.35 -6.92
N LEU A 213 13.41 -7.23 -7.66
CA LEU A 213 12.22 -6.63 -8.29
C LEU A 213 11.61 -7.54 -9.35
N ASP A 214 12.43 -8.30 -10.07
CA ASP A 214 12.02 -9.31 -11.04
C ASP A 214 11.06 -10.35 -10.45
N LEU A 215 11.31 -10.79 -9.20
CA LEU A 215 10.46 -11.76 -8.51
C LEU A 215 9.26 -11.10 -7.82
N ARG A 216 9.43 -9.89 -7.29
CA ARG A 216 8.38 -9.18 -6.52
C ARG A 216 7.37 -8.46 -7.40
N PHE A 217 7.75 -8.13 -8.64
CA PHE A 217 6.95 -7.40 -9.62
C PHE A 217 7.00 -8.10 -10.98
N PRO A 218 6.58 -9.37 -11.07
CA PRO A 218 6.50 -10.06 -12.35
C PRO A 218 5.50 -9.35 -13.26
N THR A 219 5.63 -9.57 -14.56
CA THR A 219 4.80 -8.91 -15.58
C THR A 219 3.95 -9.92 -16.36
N PRO A 220 3.05 -10.68 -15.70
CA PRO A 220 2.16 -11.60 -16.38
C PRO A 220 1.06 -10.87 -17.14
N TYR A 221 0.45 -11.56 -18.12
CA TYR A 221 -0.70 -11.05 -18.87
C TYR A 221 -0.47 -9.68 -19.55
N GLN A 222 0.80 -9.33 -19.84
CA GLN A 222 1.16 -8.03 -20.43
C GLN A 222 0.35 -7.70 -21.69
N LYS A 223 0.09 -8.69 -22.56
CA LYS A 223 -0.73 -8.47 -23.77
C LYS A 223 -2.14 -8.01 -23.41
N THR A 224 -2.77 -8.66 -22.44
CA THR A 224 -4.12 -8.34 -21.94
C THR A 224 -4.15 -6.96 -21.29
N PHE A 225 -3.19 -6.65 -20.41
CA PHE A 225 -3.09 -5.33 -19.79
C PHE A 225 -2.85 -4.23 -20.83
N LYS A 226 -1.91 -4.41 -21.77
CA LYS A 226 -1.63 -3.44 -22.84
C LYS A 226 -2.83 -3.21 -23.74
N HIS A 227 -3.55 -4.27 -24.10
CA HIS A 227 -4.76 -4.17 -24.92
C HIS A 227 -5.83 -3.32 -24.24
N TYR A 228 -6.23 -3.66 -23.01
CA TYR A 228 -7.31 -2.94 -22.33
C TYR A 228 -6.88 -1.56 -21.82
N ALA A 229 -5.60 -1.36 -21.49
CA ALA A 229 -5.01 -0.05 -21.24
C ALA A 229 -5.19 0.88 -22.45
N ALA A 230 -4.84 0.42 -23.65
CA ALA A 230 -5.00 1.19 -24.88
C ALA A 230 -6.48 1.50 -25.17
N VAL A 231 -7.36 0.49 -25.04
CA VAL A 231 -8.82 0.65 -25.23
C VAL A 231 -9.44 1.65 -24.25
N ARG A 232 -8.91 1.74 -23.02
CA ARG A 232 -9.42 2.62 -21.96
C ARG A 232 -8.66 3.93 -21.81
N GLN A 233 -7.61 4.13 -22.60
CA GLN A 233 -6.73 5.31 -22.53
C GLN A 233 -6.20 5.54 -21.10
N VAL A 234 -5.71 4.46 -20.48
CA VAL A 234 -5.03 4.49 -19.17
C VAL A 234 -3.68 3.79 -19.30
N PRO A 235 -2.66 4.17 -18.51
CA PRO A 235 -1.36 3.48 -18.54
C PRO A 235 -1.47 2.00 -18.14
N SER A 236 -0.80 1.11 -18.89
CA SER A 236 -0.81 -0.33 -18.54
C SER A 236 -0.12 -0.64 -17.22
N THR A 237 0.91 0.15 -16.86
CA THR A 237 1.64 0.01 -15.60
C THR A 237 0.74 0.29 -14.39
N GLU A 238 -0.24 1.19 -14.51
CA GLU A 238 -1.21 1.48 -13.45
C GLU A 238 -2.17 0.31 -13.24
N LEU A 239 -2.68 -0.30 -14.31
CA LEU A 239 -3.50 -1.50 -14.22
C LEU A 239 -2.75 -2.68 -13.60
N MET A 240 -1.47 -2.84 -13.96
CA MET A 240 -0.59 -3.86 -13.37
C MET A 240 -0.30 -3.57 -11.90
N ALA A 241 -0.10 -2.31 -11.52
CA ALA A 241 0.10 -1.88 -10.14
C ALA A 241 -1.15 -2.17 -9.27
N ILE A 242 -2.35 -1.89 -9.79
CA ILE A 242 -3.62 -2.24 -9.15
C ILE A 242 -3.70 -3.77 -8.98
N ALA A 243 -3.55 -4.56 -10.05
CA ALA A 243 -3.64 -6.02 -9.97
C ALA A 243 -2.59 -6.64 -9.03
N ARG A 244 -1.38 -6.06 -8.98
CA ARG A 244 -0.31 -6.47 -8.07
C ARG A 244 -0.68 -6.23 -6.61
N ARG A 245 -1.36 -5.12 -6.31
CA ARG A 245 -1.83 -4.80 -4.95
C ARG A 245 -3.05 -5.62 -4.56
N GLU A 246 -3.97 -5.82 -5.49
CA GLU A 246 -5.26 -6.47 -5.26
C GLU A 246 -5.15 -7.98 -5.07
N SER A 247 -4.45 -8.68 -5.96
CA SER A 247 -4.38 -10.16 -5.91
C SER A 247 -2.97 -10.71 -5.97
N ALA A 248 -1.96 -9.85 -6.19
CA ALA A 248 -0.63 -10.24 -6.62
C ALA A 248 -0.69 -11.18 -7.84
N PHE A 249 -1.51 -10.78 -8.82
CA PHE A 249 -1.73 -11.45 -10.09
C PHE A 249 -2.35 -12.85 -10.03
N SER A 250 -3.07 -13.19 -8.95
CA SER A 250 -3.86 -14.43 -8.89
C SER A 250 -5.25 -14.24 -9.55
N PRO A 251 -5.57 -14.98 -10.64
CA PRO A 251 -6.90 -14.92 -11.26
C PRO A 251 -7.99 -15.56 -10.41
N GLN A 252 -7.64 -16.47 -9.50
CA GLN A 252 -8.57 -17.17 -8.62
C GLN A 252 -8.75 -16.49 -7.25
N ALA A 253 -8.15 -15.31 -7.04
CA ALA A 253 -8.23 -14.60 -5.77
C ALA A 253 -9.66 -14.22 -5.41
N ARG A 254 -10.04 -14.48 -4.16
CA ARG A 254 -11.33 -14.09 -3.59
C ARG A 254 -11.14 -13.49 -2.20
N SER A 255 -11.58 -12.25 -2.00
CA SER A 255 -11.51 -11.61 -0.68
C SER A 255 -12.60 -12.13 0.27
N PRO A 256 -12.44 -11.97 1.60
CA PRO A 256 -13.48 -12.33 2.58
C PRO A 256 -14.82 -11.64 2.34
N VAL A 257 -14.80 -10.42 1.79
CA VAL A 257 -16.00 -9.63 1.45
C VAL A 257 -16.53 -9.90 0.03
N GLY A 258 -15.86 -10.77 -0.73
CA GLY A 258 -16.37 -11.31 -1.99
C GLY A 258 -15.85 -10.66 -3.28
N ALA A 259 -14.81 -9.83 -3.21
CA ALA A 259 -14.11 -9.32 -4.39
C ALA A 259 -13.39 -10.46 -5.12
N ARG A 260 -13.29 -10.41 -6.46
CA ARG A 260 -12.85 -11.55 -7.29
C ARG A 260 -11.81 -11.19 -8.35
N GLY A 261 -10.90 -12.13 -8.58
CA GLY A 261 -9.95 -12.14 -9.68
C GLY A 261 -8.80 -11.14 -9.56
N LEU A 262 -8.10 -10.94 -10.68
CA LEU A 262 -6.85 -10.18 -10.77
C LEU A 262 -6.93 -8.78 -10.17
N MET A 263 -8.01 -8.06 -10.47
CA MET A 263 -8.22 -6.68 -10.06
C MET A 263 -9.27 -6.55 -8.95
N GLN A 264 -9.59 -7.66 -8.26
CA GLN A 264 -10.50 -7.75 -7.12
C GLN A 264 -11.82 -6.97 -7.33
N ILE A 265 -12.54 -7.30 -8.40
CA ILE A 265 -13.81 -6.65 -8.72
C ILE A 265 -14.92 -7.23 -7.84
N MET A 266 -15.67 -6.35 -7.18
CA MET A 266 -16.88 -6.74 -6.45
C MET A 266 -17.96 -7.18 -7.44
N PRO A 267 -18.74 -8.25 -7.15
CA PRO A 267 -19.77 -8.74 -8.08
C PRO A 267 -20.79 -7.68 -8.52
N ALA A 268 -21.21 -6.79 -7.60
CA ALA A 268 -22.12 -5.69 -7.92
C ALA A 268 -21.48 -4.68 -8.90
N THR A 269 -20.22 -4.31 -8.65
CA THR A 269 -19.43 -3.45 -9.55
C THR A 269 -19.24 -4.10 -10.92
N GLY A 270 -18.89 -5.39 -10.96
CA GLY A 270 -18.72 -6.14 -12.20
C GLY A 270 -19.99 -6.12 -13.05
N LYS A 271 -21.14 -6.36 -12.44
CA LYS A 271 -22.45 -6.28 -13.12
C LYS A 271 -22.75 -4.87 -13.66
N GLN A 272 -22.53 -3.84 -12.85
CA GLN A 272 -22.74 -2.46 -13.27
C GLN A 272 -21.85 -2.09 -14.45
N VAL A 273 -20.55 -2.38 -14.37
CA VAL A 273 -19.58 -2.02 -15.39
C VAL A 273 -19.84 -2.82 -16.67
N ALA A 274 -20.07 -4.13 -16.59
CA ALA A 274 -20.39 -4.95 -17.76
C ALA A 274 -21.65 -4.45 -18.48
N SER A 275 -22.70 -4.08 -17.72
CA SER A 275 -23.92 -3.49 -18.28
C SER A 275 -23.63 -2.18 -19.00
N SER A 276 -22.77 -1.31 -18.44
CA SER A 276 -22.38 -0.04 -19.09
C SER A 276 -21.58 -0.24 -20.39
N LEU A 277 -20.93 -1.40 -20.55
CA LEU A 277 -20.17 -1.78 -21.74
C LEU A 277 -20.98 -2.62 -22.73
N GLY A 278 -22.23 -2.99 -22.41
CA GLY A 278 -23.03 -3.93 -23.21
C GLY A 278 -22.42 -5.34 -23.28
N GLN A 279 -21.67 -5.75 -22.25
CA GLN A 279 -20.97 -7.04 -22.22
C GLN A 279 -21.78 -8.09 -21.46
N PRO A 280 -21.84 -9.35 -21.94
CA PRO A 280 -22.38 -10.45 -21.17
C PRO A 280 -21.54 -10.63 -19.90
N HIS A 281 -22.20 -10.97 -18.80
CA HIS A 281 -21.51 -11.10 -17.52
C HIS A 281 -22.21 -12.05 -16.56
N SER A 282 -21.43 -12.98 -16.05
CA SER A 282 -21.72 -13.81 -14.89
C SER A 282 -20.69 -13.54 -13.78
N GLY A 283 -21.04 -13.88 -12.54
CA GLY A 283 -20.10 -13.76 -11.42
C GLY A 283 -18.89 -14.70 -11.53
N ALA A 284 -18.96 -15.77 -12.34
CA ALA A 284 -17.85 -16.69 -12.59
C ALA A 284 -16.82 -16.09 -13.55
N ASP A 285 -17.26 -15.22 -14.47
CA ASP A 285 -16.40 -14.56 -15.45
C ASP A 285 -15.38 -13.63 -14.76
N LEU A 286 -15.63 -13.22 -13.51
CA LEU A 286 -14.66 -12.44 -12.74
C LEU A 286 -13.36 -13.19 -12.41
N TYR A 287 -13.32 -14.51 -12.55
CA TYR A 287 -12.08 -15.29 -12.41
C TYR A 287 -11.34 -15.47 -13.76
N GLN A 288 -11.96 -15.08 -14.88
CA GLN A 288 -11.32 -15.10 -16.19
C GLN A 288 -10.46 -13.84 -16.38
N VAL A 289 -9.19 -14.04 -16.77
CA VAL A 289 -8.18 -12.98 -16.85
C VAL A 289 -8.63 -11.83 -17.75
N GLU A 290 -9.02 -12.13 -18.97
CA GLU A 290 -9.41 -11.14 -19.98
C GLU A 290 -10.64 -10.35 -19.53
N HIS A 291 -11.65 -11.03 -18.99
CA HIS A 291 -12.89 -10.41 -18.54
C HIS A 291 -12.68 -9.55 -17.29
N ASN A 292 -11.86 -10.02 -16.35
CA ASN A 292 -11.55 -9.27 -15.13
C ASN A 292 -10.76 -7.99 -15.45
N VAL A 293 -9.76 -8.06 -16.33
CA VAL A 293 -8.98 -6.88 -16.76
C VAL A 293 -9.83 -5.93 -17.61
N LEU A 294 -10.73 -6.44 -18.46
CA LEU A 294 -11.70 -5.62 -19.20
C LEU A 294 -12.56 -4.78 -18.25
N LEU A 295 -13.15 -5.41 -17.23
CA LEU A 295 -14.03 -4.71 -16.28
C LEU A 295 -13.24 -3.82 -15.32
N GLY A 296 -12.09 -4.27 -14.83
CA GLY A 296 -11.26 -3.49 -13.92
C GLY A 296 -10.66 -2.24 -14.57
N SER A 297 -10.18 -2.36 -15.81
CA SER A 297 -9.71 -1.19 -16.57
C SER A 297 -10.83 -0.20 -16.88
N ALA A 298 -12.03 -0.70 -17.22
CA ALA A 298 -13.20 0.15 -17.43
C ALA A 298 -13.65 0.85 -16.15
N TYR A 299 -13.68 0.13 -15.01
CA TYR A 299 -14.02 0.72 -13.72
C TYR A 299 -13.00 1.78 -13.30
N TYR A 300 -11.71 1.51 -13.47
CA TYR A 300 -10.65 2.47 -13.18
C TYR A 300 -10.79 3.74 -14.05
N ARG A 301 -11.05 3.60 -15.35
CA ARG A 301 -11.35 4.74 -16.25
C ARG A 301 -12.57 5.53 -15.78
N GLN A 302 -13.68 4.87 -15.41
CA GLN A 302 -14.87 5.56 -14.89
C GLN A 302 -14.57 6.39 -13.64
N LEU A 303 -13.69 5.90 -12.76
CA LEU A 303 -13.25 6.62 -11.58
C LEU A 303 -12.35 7.81 -11.95
N LEU A 304 -11.41 7.63 -12.88
CA LEU A 304 -10.62 8.74 -13.41
C LEU A 304 -11.51 9.82 -14.02
N ASP A 305 -12.54 9.45 -14.81
CA ASP A 305 -13.48 10.40 -15.41
C ASP A 305 -14.23 11.19 -14.34
N ARG A 306 -14.73 10.49 -13.31
CA ARG A 306 -15.46 11.12 -12.20
C ARG A 306 -14.61 12.14 -11.44
N PHE A 307 -13.32 11.86 -11.28
CA PHE A 307 -12.40 12.70 -10.50
C PHE A 307 -11.47 13.54 -11.38
N GLY A 308 -11.88 13.85 -12.62
CA GLY A 308 -11.17 14.80 -13.48
C GLY A 308 -9.75 14.38 -13.87
N GLY A 309 -9.49 13.07 -13.96
CA GLY A 309 -8.18 12.50 -14.27
C GLY A 309 -7.25 12.34 -13.07
N ASN A 310 -7.64 12.76 -11.87
CA ASN A 310 -6.81 12.64 -10.67
C ASN A 310 -6.69 11.18 -10.22
N ARG A 311 -5.50 10.57 -10.37
CA ARG A 311 -5.31 9.14 -10.08
C ARG A 311 -5.38 8.86 -8.59
N VAL A 312 -4.95 9.80 -7.74
CA VAL A 312 -5.01 9.68 -6.28
C VAL A 312 -6.46 9.50 -5.82
N PHE A 313 -7.39 10.34 -6.27
CA PHE A 313 -8.81 10.16 -5.98
C PHE A 313 -9.38 8.87 -6.58
N ALA A 314 -9.01 8.54 -7.83
CA ALA A 314 -9.50 7.34 -8.49
C ALA A 314 -9.05 6.06 -7.75
N LEU A 315 -7.80 5.98 -7.30
CA LEU A 315 -7.27 4.85 -6.52
C LEU A 315 -7.93 4.75 -5.14
N THR A 316 -8.12 5.88 -4.45
CA THR A 316 -8.87 5.91 -3.19
C THR A 316 -10.30 5.41 -3.40
N ALA A 317 -10.96 5.83 -4.49
CA ALA A 317 -12.32 5.40 -4.82
C ALA A 317 -12.39 3.94 -5.28
N TYR A 318 -11.33 3.42 -5.91
CA TYR A 318 -11.26 2.02 -6.32
C TYR A 318 -11.34 1.10 -5.10
N ASN A 319 -10.56 1.41 -4.06
CA ASN A 319 -10.51 0.62 -2.83
C ASN A 319 -11.67 0.95 -1.85
N ALA A 320 -11.96 2.22 -1.61
CA ALA A 320 -12.92 2.65 -0.58
C ALA A 320 -14.30 3.00 -1.12
N GLY A 321 -14.50 3.00 -2.45
CA GLY A 321 -15.73 3.44 -3.09
C GLY A 321 -15.81 4.97 -3.26
N PRO A 322 -16.38 5.45 -4.38
CA PRO A 322 -16.31 6.86 -4.75
C PRO A 322 -17.07 7.80 -3.82
N HIS A 323 -18.17 7.34 -3.21
CA HIS A 323 -18.93 8.15 -2.23
C HIS A 323 -18.14 8.47 -0.96
N ARG A 324 -17.13 7.67 -0.61
CA ARG A 324 -16.24 8.00 0.51
C ARG A 324 -15.29 9.12 0.13
N VAL A 325 -14.74 9.07 -1.08
CA VAL A 325 -13.90 10.14 -1.62
C VAL A 325 -14.66 11.45 -1.65
N ASP A 326 -15.90 11.47 -2.14
CA ASP A 326 -16.74 12.70 -2.12
C ASP A 326 -16.84 13.34 -0.73
N ARG A 327 -16.86 12.53 0.35
CA ARG A 327 -16.90 13.02 1.74
C ARG A 327 -15.54 13.38 2.31
N TRP A 328 -14.46 12.81 1.78
CA TRP A 328 -13.10 13.02 2.26
C TRP A 328 -12.35 14.12 1.51
N ARG A 329 -12.88 14.59 0.38
CA ARG A 329 -12.40 15.80 -0.27
C ARG A 329 -12.48 16.96 0.70
N ASN A 330 -11.45 17.81 0.69
CA ASN A 330 -11.49 18.97 1.56
C ASN A 330 -12.57 19.94 1.12
N LYS A 331 -12.96 20.81 2.06
CA LYS A 331 -13.96 21.84 1.76
C LYS A 331 -13.39 22.81 0.75
N GLN A 332 -14.26 23.34 -0.10
CA GLN A 332 -13.88 24.35 -1.09
C GLN A 332 -13.12 25.50 -0.43
N GLY A 333 -11.93 25.82 -0.96
CA GLY A 333 -11.04 26.86 -0.44
C GLY A 333 -9.95 26.38 0.53
N GLN A 334 -9.92 25.09 0.90
CA GLN A 334 -8.78 24.50 1.60
C GLN A 334 -7.74 24.02 0.59
N GLU A 335 -6.52 24.54 0.70
CA GLU A 335 -5.37 24.06 -0.08
C GLU A 335 -4.63 23.01 0.73
N VAL A 336 -4.88 21.74 0.42
CA VAL A 336 -4.18 20.61 1.04
C VAL A 336 -3.28 19.97 0.00
N PRO A 337 -1.95 19.97 0.21
CA PRO A 337 -1.01 19.23 -0.61
C PRO A 337 -1.37 17.73 -0.73
N VAL A 338 -1.08 17.16 -1.91
CA VAL A 338 -1.39 15.76 -2.24
C VAL A 338 -0.80 14.75 -1.25
N ASP A 339 0.42 14.98 -0.76
CA ASP A 339 1.10 14.13 0.20
C ASP A 339 0.40 14.15 1.58
N ILE A 340 -0.04 15.33 2.04
CA ILE A 340 -0.87 15.48 3.24
C ILE A 340 -2.21 14.77 3.05
N TRP A 341 -2.88 14.98 1.91
CA TRP A 341 -4.18 14.36 1.68
C TRP A 341 -4.09 12.83 1.70
N ILE A 342 -3.08 12.25 1.04
CA ILE A 342 -2.85 10.80 1.04
C ILE A 342 -2.56 10.30 2.46
N GLU A 343 -1.69 10.97 3.23
CA GLU A 343 -1.35 10.51 4.59
C GLU A 343 -2.53 10.64 5.58
N THR A 344 -3.48 11.52 5.28
CA THR A 344 -4.64 11.78 6.12
C THR A 344 -5.92 11.07 5.67
N ILE A 345 -5.87 10.23 4.63
CA ILE A 345 -6.98 9.33 4.26
C ILE A 345 -7.44 8.55 5.51
N PRO A 346 -8.71 8.64 5.92
CA PRO A 346 -9.14 8.13 7.24
C PRO A 346 -8.95 6.62 7.43
N TYR A 347 -9.10 5.84 6.36
CA TYR A 347 -8.93 4.39 6.41
C TYR A 347 -7.46 4.02 6.18
N LYS A 348 -6.82 3.45 7.20
CA LYS A 348 -5.43 2.97 7.13
C LYS A 348 -5.20 2.02 5.95
N GLU A 349 -6.15 1.12 5.69
CA GLU A 349 -6.07 0.19 4.56
C GLU A 349 -6.02 0.95 3.22
N THR A 350 -6.92 1.91 3.02
CA THR A 350 -7.00 2.72 1.79
C THR A 350 -5.77 3.63 1.62
N ARG A 351 -5.30 4.25 2.70
CA ARG A 351 -4.05 5.02 2.67
C ARG A 351 -2.87 4.19 2.18
N ASN A 352 -2.67 3.03 2.82
CA ASN A 352 -1.61 2.10 2.45
C ASN A 352 -1.79 1.56 1.02
N TYR A 353 -3.04 1.38 0.59
CA TYR A 353 -3.37 0.97 -0.79
C TYR A 353 -2.90 2.00 -1.80
N VAL A 354 -3.26 3.27 -1.64
CA VAL A 354 -2.89 4.35 -2.57
C VAL A 354 -1.38 4.52 -2.64
N GLN A 355 -0.71 4.60 -1.49
CA GLN A 355 0.75 4.70 -1.40
C GLN A 355 1.44 3.52 -2.11
N ALA A 356 0.93 2.29 -1.90
CA ALA A 356 1.47 1.09 -2.53
C ALA A 356 1.25 1.09 -4.05
N VAL A 357 0.05 1.39 -4.54
CA VAL A 357 -0.24 1.36 -5.99
C VAL A 357 0.58 2.41 -6.74
N LEU A 358 0.70 3.63 -6.21
CA LEU A 358 1.56 4.66 -6.79
C LEU A 358 3.03 4.20 -6.86
N SER A 359 3.55 3.63 -5.77
CA SER A 359 4.92 3.10 -5.73
C SER A 359 5.13 1.92 -6.68
N TYR A 360 4.15 1.02 -6.78
CA TYR A 360 4.20 -0.14 -7.66
C TYR A 360 4.18 0.27 -9.13
N ASN A 361 3.40 1.32 -9.47
CA ASN A 361 3.38 1.88 -10.81
C ASN A 361 4.78 2.36 -11.24
N VAL A 362 5.49 3.08 -10.36
CA VAL A 362 6.86 3.53 -10.59
C VAL A 362 7.81 2.35 -10.84
N VAL A 363 7.67 1.26 -10.07
CA VAL A 363 8.47 0.04 -10.28
C VAL A 363 8.14 -0.63 -11.62
N PHE A 364 6.87 -0.70 -12.03
CA PHE A 364 6.51 -1.25 -13.33
C PHE A 364 6.98 -0.37 -14.49
N GLN A 365 6.93 0.95 -14.36
CA GLN A 365 7.51 1.88 -15.34
C GLN A 365 9.00 1.59 -15.51
N TYR A 366 9.74 1.38 -14.42
CA TYR A 366 11.15 0.99 -14.45
C TYR A 366 11.39 -0.34 -15.15
N LEU A 367 10.65 -1.39 -14.78
CA LEU A 367 10.83 -2.71 -15.36
C LEU A 367 10.46 -2.78 -16.85
N LEU A 368 9.58 -1.91 -17.32
CA LEU A 368 9.16 -1.85 -18.73
C LEU A 368 9.93 -0.81 -19.56
N GLY A 369 10.80 -0.02 -18.93
CA GLY A 369 11.58 1.03 -19.61
C GLY A 369 10.78 2.28 -19.98
N ASP A 370 9.64 2.52 -19.34
CA ASP A 370 8.80 3.71 -19.52
C ASP A 370 9.39 4.90 -18.75
N ALA A 371 8.93 6.13 -19.01
CA ALA A 371 9.30 7.27 -18.14
C ALA A 371 8.69 7.09 -16.73
N HIS A 372 9.51 7.22 -15.69
CA HIS A 372 9.09 7.00 -14.31
C HIS A 372 8.69 8.30 -13.62
N ARG A 373 7.52 8.33 -12.99
CA ARG A 373 7.09 9.42 -12.10
C ARG A 373 6.07 8.92 -11.09
N LEU A 374 6.17 9.36 -9.84
CA LEU A 374 5.20 9.02 -8.81
C LEU A 374 3.88 9.78 -9.07
N LEU A 375 3.97 11.10 -9.15
CA LEU A 375 2.85 12.01 -9.41
C LEU A 375 3.06 12.74 -10.74
N THR A 376 1.97 13.20 -11.34
CA THR A 376 2.00 14.12 -12.49
C THR A 376 2.01 15.56 -11.99
N PRO A 377 2.52 16.53 -12.77
CA PRO A 377 2.45 17.95 -12.42
C PRO A 377 1.01 18.41 -12.11
N GLU A 378 0.03 17.89 -12.86
CA GLU A 378 -1.39 18.17 -12.64
C GLU A 378 -1.89 17.66 -11.28
N GLU A 379 -1.38 16.51 -10.82
CA GLU A 379 -1.71 15.97 -9.50
C GLU A 379 -0.99 16.71 -8.38
N GLU A 380 0.25 17.14 -8.57
CA GLU A 380 0.95 17.94 -7.56
C GLU A 380 0.28 19.30 -7.32
N GLN A 381 -0.33 19.87 -8.37
CA GLN A 381 -1.00 21.17 -8.33
C GLN A 381 -2.52 21.07 -8.10
N ALA A 382 -3.08 19.87 -8.02
CA ALA A 382 -4.51 19.69 -7.85
C ALA A 382 -4.99 20.11 -6.45
N GLN A 383 -6.27 20.45 -6.36
CA GLN A 383 -6.95 20.70 -5.08
C GLN A 383 -7.51 19.39 -4.53
N TYR A 384 -7.00 18.99 -3.36
CA TYR A 384 -7.37 17.76 -2.68
C TYR A 384 -8.45 17.94 -1.62
#